data_AF-A0A920BI58-F1
#
_entry.id   AF-A0A920BI58-F1
#
_cell.length_a   1.000
_cell.length_b   1.000
_cell.length_c   1.000
_cell.angle_alpha   90.00
_cell.angle_beta   90.00
_cell.angle_gamma   90.00
#
_symmetry.space_group_name_H-M   'P 1'
#
loop_
_entity.id
_entity.type
_entity.pdbx_description
1 polymer ?
#
loop_
_entity_poly.entity_id
_entity_poly.type
_entity_poly.pdbx_seq_one_letter_code
_entity_poly.pdbx_strand_id
1 'polypeptide(L)' 'MTPEAPLTSFASDNTSGILPEVLSAMNRVNSGAAIGYGDDPYTQKLRQQINDLLDKKLRLCSLMEELVQTL' A
#
# COMPACT_ATOMS: atom_id res chain seq x y z
N MET A 1 -10.20 -19.26 32.56
CA MET A 1 -10.60 -18.72 31.25
C MET A 1 -10.13 -17.28 31.20
N THR A 2 -9.35 -16.90 30.20
CA THR A 2 -8.97 -15.49 30.01
C THR A 2 -10.17 -14.73 29.44
N PRO A 3 -10.34 -13.45 29.79
CA PRO A 3 -11.37 -12.63 29.17
C PRO A 3 -11.13 -12.50 27.66
N GLU A 4 -12.21 -12.34 26.92
CA GLU A 4 -12.14 -12.04 25.49
C GLU A 4 -11.47 -10.68 25.28
N ALA A 5 -10.64 -10.57 24.24
CA ALA A 5 -9.95 -9.33 23.94
C ALA A 5 -10.98 -8.23 23.59
N PRO A 6 -10.76 -6.98 24.02
CA PRO A 6 -11.67 -5.90 23.68
C PRO A 6 -11.67 -5.67 22.16
N LEU A 7 -12.84 -5.29 21.62
CA LEU A 7 -13.03 -5.05 20.18
C LEU A 7 -12.10 -3.95 19.63
N THR A 8 -11.75 -2.99 20.48
CA THR A 8 -10.81 -1.90 20.20
C THR A 8 -9.88 -1.68 21.39
N SER A 9 -8.62 -1.34 21.12
CA SER A 9 -7.61 -1.07 22.15
C SER A 9 -7.07 0.35 21.98
N PHE A 10 -6.76 1.02 23.10
CA PHE A 10 -6.03 2.29 23.11
C PHE A 10 -4.50 2.10 23.10
N ALA A 11 -4.01 0.86 22.96
CA ALA A 11 -2.58 0.58 23.02
C ALA A 11 -1.82 1.23 21.85
N SER A 12 -2.29 1.04 20.62
CA SER A 12 -1.66 1.56 19.41
C SER A 12 -2.60 1.43 18.20
N ASP A 13 -2.50 2.33 17.23
CA ASP A 13 -3.28 2.31 16.00
C ASP A 13 -2.96 1.11 15.11
N ASN A 14 -1.72 0.62 15.13
CA ASN A 14 -1.26 -0.59 14.42
C ASN A 14 -1.89 -1.90 14.95
N THR A 15 -2.72 -1.83 15.99
CA THR A 15 -3.54 -2.96 16.46
C THR A 15 -4.88 -3.04 15.72
N SER A 16 -5.22 -2.01 14.95
CA SER A 16 -6.45 -1.96 14.15
C SER A 16 -6.38 -2.92 12.97
N GLY A 17 -7.52 -3.53 12.64
CA GLY A 17 -7.67 -4.30 11.42
C GLY A 17 -7.63 -3.45 10.15
N ILE A 18 -7.62 -4.12 9.00
CA ILE A 18 -7.70 -3.48 7.69
C ILE A 18 -9.10 -2.89 7.44
N LEU A 19 -9.16 -1.70 6.83
CA LEU A 19 -10.44 -1.10 6.41
C LEU A 19 -11.11 -1.94 5.30
N PRO A 20 -12.45 -2.12 5.31
CA PRO A 20 -13.16 -2.90 4.30
C PRO A 20 -12.90 -2.47 2.85
N GLU A 21 -12.73 -1.17 2.62
CA GLU A 21 -12.46 -0.58 1.30
C GLU A 21 -11.08 -0.97 0.78
N VAL A 22 -10.09 -1.04 1.69
CA VAL A 22 -8.71 -1.46 1.36
C VAL A 22 -8.69 -2.95 1.08
N LEU A 23 -9.38 -3.77 1.89
CA LEU A 23 -9.51 -5.20 1.63
C LEU A 23 -10.19 -5.48 0.28
N SER A 24 -11.25 -4.73 -0.02
CA SER A 24 -11.94 -4.81 -1.31
C SER A 24 -11.04 -4.37 -2.48
N ALA A 25 -10.20 -3.36 -2.28
CA ALA A 25 -9.22 -2.94 -3.29
C ALA A 25 -8.19 -4.02 -3.57
N MET A 26 -7.62 -4.65 -2.53
CA MET A 26 -6.71 -5.77 -2.69
C MET A 26 -7.37 -6.92 -3.46
N ASN A 27 -8.62 -7.27 -3.13
CA ASN A 27 -9.33 -8.34 -3.84
C ASN A 27 -9.57 -8.00 -5.34
N ARG A 28 -9.86 -6.74 -5.67
CA ARG A 28 -10.03 -6.30 -7.07
C ARG A 28 -8.77 -6.43 -7.91
N VAL A 29 -7.59 -6.26 -7.30
CA VAL A 29 -6.31 -6.29 -8.02
C VAL A 29 -5.63 -7.66 -7.97
N ASN A 30 -6.15 -8.58 -7.15
CA ASN A 30 -5.62 -9.93 -6.96
C ASN A 30 -6.00 -10.89 -8.10
N SER A 31 -5.73 -10.49 -9.33
CA SER A 31 -5.99 -11.30 -10.52
C SER A 31 -4.89 -11.07 -11.55
N GLY A 32 -4.37 -12.17 -12.13
CA GLY A 32 -3.30 -12.12 -13.11
C GLY A 32 -1.93 -11.82 -12.49
N ALA A 33 -0.94 -11.61 -13.35
CA ALA A 33 0.42 -11.27 -12.94
C ALA A 33 0.64 -9.75 -13.00
N ALA A 34 1.47 -9.24 -12.10
CA ALA A 34 1.96 -7.87 -12.11
C ALA A 34 3.49 -7.89 -12.02
N ILE A 35 4.14 -6.89 -12.63
CA ILE A 35 5.59 -6.71 -12.53
C ILE A 35 5.92 -6.37 -11.07
N GLY A 36 6.94 -7.03 -10.52
CA GLY A 36 7.40 -6.78 -9.16
C GLY A 36 8.10 -5.43 -9.01
N TYR A 37 8.50 -5.10 -7.79
CA TYR A 37 9.38 -3.96 -7.49
C TYR A 37 8.83 -2.57 -7.90
N GLY A 38 7.51 -2.43 -8.03
CA GLY A 38 6.83 -1.14 -8.19
C GLY A 38 6.63 -0.67 -9.62
N ASP A 39 6.97 -1.48 -10.63
CA ASP A 39 6.67 -1.18 -12.04
C ASP A 39 5.31 -1.76 -12.49
N ASP A 40 4.37 -1.88 -11.55
CA ASP A 40 3.02 -2.33 -11.81
C ASP A 40 2.04 -1.15 -12.03
N PRO A 41 0.90 -1.39 -12.72
CA PRO A 41 -0.08 -0.34 -13.00
C PRO A 41 -0.66 0.34 -11.74
N TYR A 42 -0.73 -0.36 -10.61
CA TYR A 42 -1.29 0.17 -9.38
C TYR A 42 -0.32 1.13 -8.70
N THR A 43 0.97 0.81 -8.69
CA THR A 43 2.02 1.70 -8.20
C THR A 43 2.14 2.96 -9.06
N GLN A 44 2.06 2.85 -10.40
CA GLN A 44 2.07 4.03 -11.27
C GLN A 44 0.87 4.95 -11.02
N LYS A 45 -0.33 4.37 -10.81
CA LYS A 45 -1.52 5.13 -10.44
C LYS A 45 -1.35 5.85 -9.10
N LEU A 46 -0.81 5.17 -8.08
CA LEU A 46 -0.54 5.77 -6.78
C LEU A 46 0.40 6.98 -6.89
N ARG A 47 1.48 6.85 -7.66
CA ARG A 47 2.44 7.95 -7.90
C ARG A 47 1.75 9.18 -8.48
N GLN A 48 0.86 8.99 -9.46
CA GLN A 48 0.09 10.08 -10.04
C GLN A 48 -0.82 10.73 -9.00
N GLN A 49 -1.60 9.94 -8.26
CA GLN A 49 -2.53 10.47 -7.26
C GLN A 49 -1.83 11.24 -6.14
N ILE A 50 -0.65 10.80 -5.71
CA ILE A 50 0.14 11.51 -4.70
C ILE A 50 0.72 12.81 -5.26
N ASN A 51 1.20 12.80 -6.50
CA ASN A 51 1.68 14.03 -7.15
C ASN A 51 0.56 15.06 -7.30
N ASP A 52 -0.64 14.61 -7.68
CA ASP A 52 -1.83 15.46 -7.81
C ASP A 52 -2.28 16.00 -6.45
N LEU A 53 -2.32 15.13 -5.42
CA LEU A 53 -2.72 15.51 -4.06
C LEU A 53 -1.80 16.58 -3.46
N LEU A 54 -0.51 16.52 -3.77
CA LEU A 54 0.52 17.38 -3.19
C LEU A 54 0.94 18.54 -4.11
N ASP A 55 0.34 18.63 -5.29
CA ASP A 55 0.70 19.58 -6.36
C ASP A 55 2.22 19.65 -6.60
N LYS A 56 2.86 18.48 -6.55
CA LYS A 56 4.31 18.37 -6.62
C LYS A 56 4.71 17.07 -7.27
N LYS A 57 5.63 17.14 -8.23
CA LYS A 57 6.27 15.95 -8.78
C LYS A 57 7.22 15.34 -7.76
N LEU A 58 6.78 14.28 -7.10
CA LEU A 58 7.57 13.49 -6.17
C LEU A 58 8.13 12.24 -6.86
N ARG A 59 9.35 11.88 -6.47
CA ARG A 59 9.89 10.55 -6.74
C ARG A 59 9.52 9.66 -5.55
N LEU A 60 8.38 8.97 -5.66
CA LEU A 60 7.96 8.00 -4.65
C LEU A 60 8.83 6.73 -4.75
N CYS A 61 9.56 6.42 -3.67
CA CYS A 61 10.35 5.20 -3.47
C CYS A 61 11.12 4.73 -4.72
N SER A 62 12.16 5.46 -5.12
CA SER A 62 13.07 5.08 -6.22
C SER A 62 14.13 4.04 -5.83
N LEU A 63 14.27 3.72 -4.54
CA LEU A 63 15.34 2.86 -4.01
C LEU A 63 15.38 1.45 -4.62
N MET A 64 14.25 0.85 -5.00
CA MET A 64 14.24 -0.48 -5.62
C MET A 64 14.35 -0.42 -7.16
N GLU A 65 13.80 0.59 -7.81
CA GLU A 65 13.97 0.81 -9.25
C GLU A 65 15.44 1.09 -9.60
N GLU A 66 16.11 1.93 -8.81
CA GLU A 66 17.54 2.23 -8.98
C GLU A 66 18.41 0.97 -8.81
N LEU A 67 18.01 0.05 -7.92
CA LEU A 67 18.68 -1.22 -7.66
C LEU A 67 18.47 -2.26 -8.77
N VAL A 68 17.31 -2.26 -9.44
CA VAL A 68 17.03 -3.15 -10.58
C VAL A 68 17.69 -2.63 -11.87
N GLN A 69 17.81 -1.31 -12.06
CA GLN A 69 18.49 -0.72 -13.23
C GLN A 69 20.02 -0.83 -13.19
N THR A 70 20.60 -1.14 -12.02
CA THR A 70 22.05 -1.30 -11.84
C THR A 70 22.53 -2.76 -11.91
N LEU A 71 21.60 -3.71 -12.09
CA LEU A 71 21.85 -5.14 -12.31
C LEU A 71 21.59 -5.51 -13.77
#